data_AF-A0A520WC58-F1
#
_entry.id   AF-A0A520WC58-F1
#
_cell.length_a   1.000
_cell.length_b   1.000
_cell.length_c   1.000
_cell.angle_alpha   90.00
_cell.angle_beta   90.00
_cell.angle_gamma   90.00
#
_symmetry.space_group_name_H-M   'P 1'
#
loop_
_entity.id
_entity.type
_entity.pdbx_description
1 polymer ?
#
loop_
_entity_poly.entity_id
_entity_poly.type
_entity_poly.pdbx_seq_one_letter_code
_entity_poly.pdbx_strand_id
1 'polypeptide(L)' 'MAIESTGHEGGNPRMFALVEDSPKEGPAPTVWAWPQFIDFLKVAGQPVQGPWPPHQEPRPDPDADSLPVAVRDTES' A
#
# COMPACT_ATOMS: atom_id res chain seq x y z
N MET A 1 3.75 -15.34 -9.22
CA MET A 1 3.56 -13.88 -9.25
C MET A 1 4.10 -13.36 -7.94
N ALA A 2 5.11 -12.51 -7.99
CA ALA A 2 5.66 -11.92 -6.78
C ALA A 2 4.64 -10.90 -6.26
N ILE A 3 4.17 -11.05 -5.01
CA ILE A 3 3.27 -10.09 -4.32
C ILE A 3 4.11 -8.96 -3.67
N GLU A 4 5.41 -8.97 -3.93
CA GLU A 4 6.39 -8.07 -3.36
C GLU A 4 6.50 -6.82 -4.23
N SER A 5 6.73 -5.68 -3.57
CA SER A 5 6.89 -4.38 -4.21
C SER A 5 7.89 -4.48 -5.37
N THR A 6 7.51 -3.94 -6.53
CA THR A 6 8.43 -3.80 -7.67
C THR A 6 9.54 -2.77 -7.40
N GLY A 7 9.51 -2.10 -6.24
CA GLY A 7 10.44 -1.04 -5.86
C GLY A 7 10.17 0.30 -6.54
N HIS A 8 9.10 0.39 -7.34
CA HIS A 8 8.70 1.66 -7.98
C HIS A 8 8.19 2.69 -6.96
N GLU A 9 7.65 2.24 -5.83
CA GLU A 9 7.24 3.08 -4.71
C GLU A 9 8.20 2.89 -3.52
N GLY A 10 8.59 4.00 -2.89
CA GLY A 10 9.41 3.98 -1.68
C GLY A 10 8.58 3.63 -0.43
N GLY A 11 9.18 2.88 0.50
CA GLY A 11 8.51 2.46 1.74
C GLY A 11 7.49 1.34 1.52
N ASN A 12 6.37 1.40 2.24
CA ASN A 12 5.27 0.45 2.04
C ASN A 12 4.49 0.82 0.77
N PRO A 13 4.42 -0.08 -0.23
CA PRO A 13 3.69 0.19 -1.47
C PRO A 13 2.21 0.40 -1.17
N ARG A 14 1.57 1.26 -1.97
CA ARG A 14 0.12 1.42 -1.95
C ARG A 14 -0.53 0.12 -2.41
N MET A 15 -1.69 -0.18 -1.82
CA MET A 15 -2.43 -1.41 -2.14
C MET A 15 -2.72 -1.57 -3.64
N PHE A 16 -2.95 -0.47 -4.37
CA PHE A 16 -3.12 -0.52 -5.82
C PHE A 16 -1.87 -1.00 -6.57
N ALA A 17 -0.67 -0.56 -6.16
CA ALA A 17 0.58 -0.96 -6.82
C ALA A 17 0.82 -2.47 -6.76
N LEU A 18 0.29 -3.15 -5.73
CA LEU A 18 0.37 -4.60 -5.58
C LEU A 18 -0.45 -5.37 -6.63
N VAL A 19 -1.49 -4.74 -7.19
CA VAL A 19 -2.45 -5.39 -8.10
C VAL A 19 -2.46 -4.77 -9.49
N GLU A 20 -1.72 -3.69 -9.71
CA GLU A 20 -1.68 -2.91 -10.95
C GLU A 20 -1.37 -3.78 -12.18
N ASP A 21 -0.37 -4.65 -12.05
CA ASP A 21 0.08 -5.55 -13.13
C ASP A 21 -0.59 -6.94 -13.08
N SER A 22 -1.64 -7.12 -12.28
CA SER A 22 -2.33 -8.40 -12.19
C SER A 22 -3.12 -8.72 -13.48
N PRO A 23 -3.22 -10.00 -13.91
CA PRO A 23 -3.97 -10.38 -15.10
C PRO A 23 -5.43 -9.94 -15.03
N LYS A 24 -5.93 -9.36 -16.13
CA LYS A 24 -7.33 -8.90 -16.24
C LYS A 24 -8.33 -10.01 -16.46
N GLU A 25 -7.88 -11.09 -17.08
CA GLU A 25 -8.71 -12.23 -17.47
C GLU A 25 -8.17 -13.52 -16.85
N GLY A 26 -9.05 -14.51 -16.68
CA GLY A 26 -8.71 -15.81 -16.10
C GLY A 26 -9.92 -16.73 -15.97
N PRO A 27 -9.72 -17.98 -15.52
CA PRO A 27 -10.80 -18.96 -15.34
C PRO A 27 -11.76 -18.62 -14.19
N ALA A 28 -11.43 -17.64 -13.35
CA ALA A 28 -12.25 -17.11 -12.27
C ALA A 28 -12.27 -15.58 -12.32
N PRO A 29 -13.25 -14.91 -11.70
CA PRO A 29 -13.27 -13.45 -11.58
C PRO A 29 -11.97 -12.93 -10.99
N THR A 30 -11.31 -12.04 -11.73
CA THR A 30 -10.08 -11.36 -11.30
C THR A 30 -10.45 -10.15 -10.43
N VAL A 31 -9.45 -9.53 -9.77
CA VAL A 31 -9.65 -8.30 -8.98
C VAL A 31 -10.35 -7.18 -9.79
N TRP A 32 -10.22 -7.22 -11.11
CA TRP A 32 -10.81 -6.29 -12.06
C TRP A 32 -12.33 -6.44 -12.22
N ALA A 33 -12.94 -7.52 -11.72
CA ALA A 33 -14.39 -7.67 -11.65
C ALA A 33 -15.06 -6.71 -10.64
N TRP A 34 -14.26 -6.01 -9.83
CA TRP A 34 -14.72 -5.03 -8.83
C TRP A 34 -14.18 -3.62 -9.12
N PRO A 35 -14.65 -2.96 -10.20
CA PRO A 35 -14.07 -1.69 -10.66
C PRO A 35 -14.15 -0.58 -9.61
N GLN A 36 -15.22 -0.51 -8.82
CA GLN A 36 -15.37 0.47 -7.76
C GLN A 36 -14.29 0.35 -6.67
N PHE A 37 -13.91 -0.88 -6.31
CA PHE A 37 -12.82 -1.11 -5.35
C PHE A 37 -11.47 -0.78 -5.97
N ILE A 38 -11.24 -1.18 -7.22
CA ILE A 38 -10.00 -0.85 -7.93
C ILE A 38 -9.82 0.67 -8.06
N ASP A 39 -10.87 1.40 -8.41
CA ASP A 39 -10.82 2.85 -8.55
C ASP A 39 -10.63 3.55 -7.20
N PHE A 40 -11.26 3.04 -6.14
CA PHE A 40 -10.96 3.49 -4.77
C PHE A 40 -9.48 3.28 -4.43
N LEU A 41 -8.93 2.09 -4.68
CA LEU A 41 -7.54 1.77 -4.34
C LEU A 41 -6.53 2.61 -5.14
N LYS A 42 -6.83 2.99 -6.38
CA LYS A 42 -5.98 3.90 -7.19
C LYS A 42 -5.76 5.25 -6.51
N VAL A 43 -6.79 5.76 -5.84
CA VAL A 43 -6.80 7.06 -5.17
C VAL A 43 -6.37 6.93 -3.70
N ALA A 44 -6.76 5.85 -3.04
CA ALA A 44 -6.44 5.60 -1.64
C ALA A 44 -4.92 5.55 -1.43
N GLY A 45 -4.44 6.29 -0.42
CA GLY A 45 -3.02 6.34 -0.09
C GLY A 45 -2.14 7.12 -1.06
N GLN A 46 -2.71 7.76 -2.10
CA GLN A 46 -1.95 8.75 -2.88
C GLN A 46 -1.46 9.87 -1.95
N PRO A 47 -0.21 10.35 -2.11
CA PRO A 47 0.26 11.48 -1.33
C PRO A 47 -0.66 12.69 -1.56
N VAL A 48 -0.90 13.44 -0.48
CA VAL A 48 -1.71 14.66 -0.55
C VAL A 48 -1.09 15.58 -1.60
N GLN A 49 -1.89 15.97 -2.60
CA GLN A 49 -1.40 16.86 -3.65
C GLN A 49 -1.17 18.26 -3.08
N GLY A 50 0.06 18.75 -3.20
CA GLY A 50 0.47 20.08 -2.77
C GLY A 50 1.47 20.06 -1.61
N PRO A 51 2.02 21.23 -1.25
CA PRO A 51 2.84 21.35 -0.05
C PRO A 51 2.00 21.01 1.18
N TRP A 52 2.64 20.43 2.19
CA TRP A 52 2.02 20.30 3.52
C TRP A 52 1.49 21.67 3.98
N PRO A 53 0.36 21.72 4.72
CA PRO A 53 -0.13 22.96 5.29
C PRO A 53 1.00 23.68 6.05
N PRO A 54 1.09 25.03 6.01
CA PRO A 54 2.23 25.78 6.56
C PRO A 54 2.54 25.55 8.04
N HIS A 55 1.60 24.97 8.78
CA HIS A 55 1.68 24.67 10.20
C HIS A 55 1.89 23.18 10.50
N GLN A 56 2.00 22.34 9.47
CA GLN A 56 2.23 20.91 9.59
C GLN A 56 3.60 20.58 9.01
N GLU A 57 4.42 19.90 9.78
CA GLU A 57 5.62 19.26 9.27
C GLU A 57 5.26 17.86 8.75
N PRO A 58 5.92 17.38 7.68
CA PRO A 58 5.81 15.98 7.30
C PRO A 58 6.10 15.08 8.51
N ARG A 59 5.31 14.01 8.66
CA ARG A 59 5.61 12.99 9.66
C ARG A 59 7.05 12.48 9.41
N PRO A 60 7.94 12.50 10.42
CA PRO A 60 9.24 11.87 10.29
C PRO A 60 9.08 10.37 10.01
N ASP A 61 9.90 9.83 9.11
CA ASP A 61 9.95 8.38 8.93
C ASP A 61 10.39 7.73 10.25
N PRO A 62 9.73 6.63 10.67
CA PRO A 62 10.13 5.93 11.88
C PRO A 62 11.53 5.32 11.69
N ASP A 63 12.39 5.52 12.69
CA ASP A 63 13.62 4.75 12.81
C ASP A 63 13.32 3.28 13.17
N ALA A 64 14.27 2.38 12.91
CA ALA A 64 14.09 0.96 13.18
C ALA A 64 13.71 0.68 14.66
N ASP A 65 14.20 1.52 15.57
CA ASP A 65 13.96 1.42 17.01
C ASP A 65 12.57 1.94 17.44
N SER A 66 11.85 2.71 16.61
CA SER A 66 10.46 3.15 16.86
C SER A 66 9.39 2.27 16.23
N LEU A 67 9.78 1.26 15.44
CA LEU A 67 8.83 0.32 14.86
C LEU A 67 8.21 -0.59 15.94
N PRO A 68 6.96 -1.06 15.74
CA PRO A 68 6.34 -2.03 16.64
C PRO A 68 7.20 -3.30 16.77
N VAL A 69 7.44 -3.74 18.00
CA VAL A 69 8.12 -5.01 18.27
C VAL A 69 7.09 -6.14 18.22
N ALA A 70 7.35 -7.16 17.38
CA ALA A 70 6.52 -8.36 17.35
C ALA A 70 6.62 -9.11 18.68
N VAL A 71 5.52 -9.13 19.43
CA VAL A 71 5.40 -9.95 20.66
C VAL A 71 4.94 -11.34 20.24
N ARG A 72 5.76 -12.36 20.52
CA ARG A 72 5.38 -13.76 20.27
C ARG A 72 4.17 -14.13 21.14
N ASP A 73 3.23 -14.89 20.57
CA ASP A 73 2.21 -15.55 21.36
C ASP A 73 2.88 -16.58 22.29
N THR A 74 2.45 -16.63 23.56
CA THR A 74 3.04 -17.52 24.57
C THR A 74 2.33 -18.87 24.66
N GLU A 75 1.16 -18.99 24.04
CA GLU A 75 0.36 -20.20 24.02
C GLU A 75 0.53 -20.91 22.66
N SER A 76 0.57 -22.25 22.66
CA SER A 76 0.67 -23.10 21.47
C SER A 76 -0.51 -24.05 21.37
#